data_AF-A0A9Q4DU95-F1
#
_entry.id   AF-A0A9Q4DU95-F1
#
_cell.length_a   1.000
_cell.length_b   1.000
_cell.length_c   1.000
_cell.angle_alpha   90.00
_cell.angle_beta   90.00
_cell.angle_gamma   90.00
#
_symmetry.space_group_name_H-M   'P 1'
#
loop_
_entity.id
_entity.type
_entity.pdbx_description
1 polymer ?
#
loop_
_entity_poly.entity_id
_entity_poly.type
_entity_poly.pdbx_seq_one_letter_code
_entity_poly.pdbx_strand_id
1 'polypeptide(L)'
;MSVKEEIYYGTWSIGDHDISLSGILKINYKNNSCVLNLYSDEVVSIPYFVDVIHGKTYEGKAFTCYKCDVGASAPTSYIHDYKKKYIYEIGCQYMFEGLEFLNSEDIIFEEVYFSVSNLNKWAFQEAIKRELNEDSEYVITTKTIDDITHQNEDFKLSVSYSTMTDYGYKSTNTEKISTDVKFIINFTKPSTIEVTHKIINQIRNFVTLCTTLPTYIEYLTAIPNYPSNQKLKLPIKIYGRALENEKRDHIEKLSSTHDYISLLQISENFNISMKNWFEKNEKLKPVIDLYVSVKHHKTSYERHFLNLVQALEAYHRLTRNNKVLPSEEHKAKLEIILKSVPEEHKEWLRNKLMFSNEPSLHERLDELLTPKINEHAEEYPFLFGLPGKNKIDLIRDIKNTRNYNTHFDERLFRKTVKGEELIQLIFLLITMVEFYLLQELNIDTSIILEKTRNKTRKIHTRNSMISSMEKSYIKL
;
A
#
# COMPACT_ATOMS: atom_id res chain seq x y z
N MET A 1 2.74 19.45 17.48
CA MET A 1 1.95 18.98 18.64
C MET A 1 2.72 17.82 19.26
N SER A 2 3.02 17.90 20.55
CA SER A 2 3.75 16.85 21.27
C SER A 2 3.00 15.52 21.15
N VAL A 3 3.75 14.43 21.01
CA VAL A 3 3.22 13.07 20.93
C VAL A 3 2.55 12.78 22.26
N LYS A 4 1.21 12.82 22.29
CA LYS A 4 0.45 12.45 23.48
C LYS A 4 0.21 10.95 23.39
N GLU A 5 1.13 10.19 23.99
CA GLU A 5 0.84 8.82 24.37
C GLU A 5 -0.29 8.86 25.39
N GLU A 6 -1.37 8.14 25.12
CA GLU A 6 -2.50 8.05 26.05
C GLU A 6 -2.37 6.77 26.88
N ILE A 7 -2.63 6.92 28.18
CA ILE A 7 -2.47 5.86 29.17
C ILE A 7 -3.81 5.64 29.84
N TYR A 8 -4.24 4.39 29.85
CA TYR A 8 -5.54 3.95 30.32
C TYR A 8 -5.36 2.87 31.40
N TYR A 9 -6.06 3.04 32.52
CA TYR A 9 -6.05 2.11 33.64
C TYR A 9 -7.38 1.40 33.69
N GLY A 10 -7.38 0.07 33.86
CA GLY A 10 -8.62 -0.70 33.85
C GLY A 10 -8.46 -2.15 34.27
N THR A 11 -9.55 -2.88 34.12
CA THR A 11 -9.63 -4.32 34.33
C THR A 11 -9.87 -5.00 32.99
N TRP A 12 -9.15 -6.09 32.76
CA TRP A 12 -9.09 -6.80 31.48
C TRP A 12 -9.35 -8.27 31.70
N SER A 13 -10.21 -8.83 30.87
CA SER A 13 -10.55 -10.24 30.83
C SER A 13 -9.99 -10.88 29.57
N ILE A 14 -9.54 -12.12 29.71
CA ILE A 14 -8.96 -12.91 28.63
C ILE A 14 -10.09 -13.81 28.10
N GLY A 15 -10.59 -13.60 26.87
CA GLY A 15 -11.92 -14.07 26.46
C GLY A 15 -12.23 -15.55 26.74
N ASP A 16 -11.26 -16.44 26.55
CA ASP A 16 -11.42 -17.89 26.72
C ASP A 16 -10.99 -18.42 28.10
N HIS A 17 -10.58 -17.52 29.00
CA HIS A 17 -10.05 -17.87 30.30
C HIS A 17 -10.73 -16.97 31.35
N ASP A 18 -11.39 -17.55 32.36
CA ASP A 18 -12.01 -16.82 33.49
C ASP A 18 -10.96 -16.12 34.37
N ILE A 19 -10.15 -15.27 33.76
CA ILE A 19 -8.99 -14.58 34.27
C ILE A 19 -9.27 -13.11 34.03
N SER A 20 -9.33 -12.36 35.12
CA SER A 20 -9.49 -10.91 35.10
C SER A 20 -8.35 -10.26 35.86
N LEU A 21 -7.61 -9.38 35.20
CA LEU A 21 -6.42 -8.72 35.76
C LEU A 21 -6.52 -7.21 35.60
N SER A 22 -5.97 -6.48 36.57
CA SER A 22 -5.75 -5.04 36.41
C SER A 22 -4.61 -4.78 35.44
N GLY A 23 -4.76 -3.76 34.61
CA GLY A 23 -3.79 -3.47 33.58
C GLY A 23 -3.72 -2.01 33.17
N ILE A 24 -2.61 -1.69 32.52
CA ILE A 24 -2.32 -0.37 31.93
C ILE A 24 -2.20 -0.54 30.42
N LEU A 25 -3.13 0.06 29.68
CA LEU A 25 -3.09 0.17 28.23
C LEU A 25 -2.42 1.48 27.82
N LYS A 26 -1.39 1.39 26.99
CA LYS A 26 -0.70 2.53 26.38
C LYS A 26 -1.00 2.56 24.88
N ILE A 27 -1.46 3.70 24.39
CA ILE A 27 -1.78 3.90 22.97
C ILE A 27 -0.98 5.07 22.42
N ASN A 28 -0.29 4.84 21.31
CA ASN A 28 0.28 5.89 20.49
C ASN A 28 -0.45 5.95 19.14
N TYR A 29 -1.41 6.87 19.05
CA TYR A 29 -2.24 7.05 17.85
C TYR A 29 -1.44 7.45 16.60
N LYS A 30 -0.26 8.09 16.75
CA LYS A 30 0.56 8.48 15.60
C LYS A 30 1.24 7.26 14.94
N ASN A 31 1.65 6.31 15.77
CA ASN A 31 2.42 5.14 15.34
C ASN A 31 1.58 3.86 15.28
N ASN A 32 0.26 3.95 15.51
CA ASN A 32 -0.64 2.79 15.62
C ASN A 32 -0.15 1.70 16.60
N SER A 33 0.62 2.07 17.63
CA SER A 33 1.14 1.11 18.60
C SER A 33 0.24 1.02 19.84
N CYS A 34 -0.15 -0.21 20.17
CA CYS A 34 -0.90 -0.60 21.37
C CYS A 34 0.01 -1.49 22.22
N VAL A 35 0.11 -1.23 23.52
CA VAL A 35 0.71 -2.18 24.47
C VAL A 35 -0.13 -2.21 25.74
N LEU A 36 -0.62 -3.38 26.11
CA LEU A 36 -1.36 -3.60 27.36
C LEU A 36 -0.47 -4.38 28.33
N ASN A 37 -0.24 -3.85 29.53
CA ASN A 37 0.45 -4.56 30.60
C ASN A 37 -0.57 -5.02 31.63
N LEU A 38 -0.64 -6.32 31.90
CA LEU A 38 -1.47 -6.90 32.96
C LEU A 38 -0.60 -7.26 34.17
N TYR A 39 -1.13 -7.05 35.36
CA TYR A 39 -0.39 -7.22 36.61
C TYR A 39 -1.04 -8.29 37.49
N SER A 40 -0.21 -9.15 38.08
CA SER A 40 -0.63 -10.15 39.05
C SER A 40 0.40 -10.34 40.16
N ASP A 41 -0.09 -10.67 41.36
CA ASP A 41 0.73 -11.06 42.50
C ASP A 41 1.08 -12.56 42.47
N GLU A 42 0.31 -13.35 41.72
CA GLU A 42 0.49 -14.79 41.56
C GLU A 42 0.74 -15.16 40.09
N VAL A 43 1.35 -16.33 39.85
CA VAL A 43 1.54 -16.83 38.50
C VAL A 43 0.19 -17.19 37.91
N VAL A 44 -0.15 -16.54 36.80
CA VAL A 44 -1.32 -16.86 35.98
C VAL A 44 -0.85 -17.55 34.70
N SER A 45 -1.47 -18.68 34.36
CA SER A 45 -1.17 -19.40 33.13
C SER A 45 -1.94 -18.78 31.96
N ILE A 46 -1.28 -17.92 31.19
CA ILE A 46 -1.83 -17.31 29.98
C ILE A 46 -1.10 -17.91 28.77
N PRO A 47 -1.82 -18.41 27.75
CA PRO A 47 -1.19 -18.88 26.51
C PRO A 47 -0.39 -17.77 25.81
N TYR A 48 0.62 -18.16 25.02
CA TYR A 48 1.40 -17.18 24.25
C TYR A 48 0.55 -16.46 23.20
N PHE A 49 -0.44 -17.15 22.61
CA PHE A 49 -1.40 -16.56 21.69
C PHE A 49 -2.79 -16.60 22.28
N VAL A 50 -3.47 -15.45 22.26
CA VAL A 50 -4.85 -15.30 22.68
C VAL A 50 -5.60 -14.53 21.60
N ASP A 51 -6.75 -15.02 21.18
CA ASP A 51 -7.52 -14.34 20.15
C ASP A 51 -8.09 -13.02 20.66
N VAL A 52 -8.76 -13.01 21.82
CA VAL A 52 -9.44 -11.83 22.35
C VAL A 52 -9.06 -11.54 23.79
N ILE A 53 -8.67 -10.29 24.06
CA ILE A 53 -8.56 -9.73 25.41
C ILE A 53 -9.37 -8.44 25.43
N HIS A 54 -10.42 -8.36 26.25
CA HIS A 54 -11.29 -7.20 26.32
C HIS A 54 -11.27 -6.59 27.72
N GLY A 55 -11.62 -5.32 27.84
CA GLY A 55 -11.65 -4.68 29.15
C GLY A 55 -12.27 -3.30 29.15
N LYS A 56 -12.50 -2.82 30.37
CA LYS A 56 -12.99 -1.47 30.64
C LYS A 56 -11.98 -0.70 31.47
N THR A 57 -11.75 0.54 31.07
CA THR A 57 -11.00 1.49 31.89
C THR A 57 -11.84 1.93 33.07
N TYR A 58 -11.19 2.42 34.13
CA TYR A 58 -11.88 3.03 35.28
C TYR A 58 -12.63 4.33 34.90
N GLU A 59 -12.34 4.92 33.75
CA GLU A 59 -13.11 6.02 33.15
C GLU A 59 -14.34 5.54 32.36
N GLY A 60 -14.55 4.23 32.26
CA GLY A 60 -15.68 3.61 31.56
C GLY A 60 -15.48 3.42 30.05
N LYS A 61 -14.27 3.60 29.52
CA LYS A 61 -13.97 3.33 28.11
C LYS A 61 -13.78 1.84 27.88
N ALA A 62 -14.43 1.30 26.85
CA ALA A 62 -14.35 -0.10 26.45
C ALA A 62 -13.27 -0.31 25.39
N PHE A 63 -12.50 -1.39 25.50
CA PHE A 63 -11.47 -1.77 24.55
C PHE A 63 -11.45 -3.28 24.32
N THR A 64 -11.06 -3.69 23.11
CA THR A 64 -10.80 -5.08 22.75
C THR A 64 -9.49 -5.21 21.98
N CYS A 65 -8.57 -6.03 22.45
CA CYS A 65 -7.37 -6.47 21.75
C CYS A 65 -7.67 -7.76 20.97
N TYR A 66 -7.25 -7.83 19.71
CA TYR A 66 -7.47 -9.00 18.85
C TYR A 66 -6.18 -9.51 18.19
N LYS A 67 -6.05 -10.84 18.12
CA LYS A 67 -4.85 -11.60 17.73
C LYS A 67 -3.64 -11.16 18.52
N CYS A 68 -3.66 -11.49 19.79
CA CYS A 68 -2.70 -11.05 20.77
C CYS A 68 -1.52 -12.02 20.89
N ASP A 69 -0.33 -11.46 21.11
CA ASP A 69 0.84 -12.19 21.61
C ASP A 69 1.18 -11.74 23.03
N VAL A 70 1.56 -12.71 23.87
CA VAL A 70 1.77 -12.51 25.31
C VAL A 70 3.23 -12.75 25.67
N GLY A 71 3.91 -11.69 26.08
CA GLY A 71 5.18 -11.76 26.80
C GLY A 71 4.95 -11.79 28.31
N ALA A 72 5.82 -12.45 29.07
CA ALA A 72 5.74 -12.48 30.53
C ALA A 72 7.08 -12.16 31.17
N SER A 73 7.06 -11.41 32.27
CA SER A 73 8.21 -11.12 33.11
C SER A 73 7.85 -11.21 34.59
N ALA A 74 8.83 -11.54 35.43
CA ALA A 74 8.65 -11.72 36.87
C ALA A 74 9.67 -10.90 37.67
N PRO A 75 9.61 -9.55 37.63
CA PRO A 75 10.52 -8.71 38.41
C PRO A 75 10.38 -8.98 39.92
N THR A 76 11.50 -8.80 40.64
CA THR A 76 11.55 -8.89 42.11
C THR A 76 12.29 -7.67 42.64
N SER A 77 11.71 -6.95 43.60
CA SER A 77 12.40 -5.83 44.25
C SER A 77 13.21 -6.29 45.44
N TYR A 78 14.53 -6.15 45.36
CA TYR A 78 15.46 -6.47 46.45
C TYR A 78 15.42 -5.48 47.62
N ILE A 79 14.78 -4.32 47.46
CA ILE A 79 14.80 -3.24 48.46
C ILE A 79 13.48 -3.16 49.25
N HIS A 80 12.36 -3.64 48.69
CA HIS A 80 11.03 -3.40 49.27
C HIS A 80 10.41 -4.63 49.95
N ASP A 81 10.31 -5.77 49.29
CA ASP A 81 9.60 -6.93 49.86
C ASP A 81 10.11 -8.32 49.41
N TYR A 82 11.08 -8.38 48.48
CA TYR A 82 11.55 -9.62 47.85
C TYR A 82 10.43 -10.48 47.24
N LYS A 83 9.25 -9.90 46.98
CA LYS A 83 8.14 -10.62 46.36
C LYS A 83 8.24 -10.49 44.85
N LYS A 84 8.04 -11.63 44.18
CA LYS A 84 7.87 -11.64 42.73
C LYS A 84 6.55 -10.95 42.41
N LYS A 85 6.59 -10.06 41.42
CA LYS A 85 5.42 -9.53 40.74
C LYS A 85 5.44 -10.04 39.31
N TYR A 86 4.28 -10.33 38.76
CA TYR A 86 4.16 -10.86 37.40
C TYR A 86 3.55 -9.78 36.50
N ILE A 87 4.22 -9.52 35.38
CA ILE A 87 3.79 -8.57 34.37
C ILE A 87 3.65 -9.33 33.05
N TYR A 88 2.46 -9.26 32.46
CA TYR A 88 2.17 -9.81 31.15
C TYR A 88 2.03 -8.67 30.15
N GLU A 89 2.95 -8.60 29.20
CA GLU A 89 2.93 -7.61 28.13
C GLU A 89 2.18 -8.19 26.93
N ILE A 90 1.12 -7.50 26.52
CA ILE A 90 0.23 -7.91 25.45
C ILE A 90 0.48 -7.02 24.23
N GLY A 91 0.96 -7.63 23.15
CA GLY A 91 0.95 -7.07 21.81
C GLY A 91 -0.33 -7.47 21.08
N CYS A 92 -0.92 -6.56 20.30
CA CYS A 92 -2.15 -6.82 19.56
C CYS A 92 -1.97 -6.57 18.05
N GLN A 93 -2.59 -7.38 17.18
CA GLN A 93 -2.67 -7.03 15.74
C GLN A 93 -3.67 -5.90 15.51
N TYR A 94 -4.82 -6.00 16.16
CA TYR A 94 -5.89 -5.01 16.11
C TYR A 94 -6.34 -4.63 17.52
N MET A 95 -6.74 -3.38 17.70
CA MET A 95 -7.34 -2.84 18.91
C MET A 95 -8.62 -2.11 18.52
N PHE A 96 -9.71 -2.40 19.21
CA PHE A 96 -11.01 -1.79 19.03
C PHE A 96 -11.31 -0.88 20.22
N GLU A 97 -11.48 0.42 19.99
CA GLU A 97 -11.87 1.41 20.99
C GLU A 97 -13.37 1.70 20.86
N GLY A 98 -14.12 1.48 21.95
CA GLY A 98 -15.55 1.80 22.06
C GLY A 98 -16.48 0.60 22.25
N LEU A 99 -15.97 -0.64 22.17
CA LEU A 99 -16.77 -1.85 22.36
C LEU A 99 -15.92 -3.02 22.91
N GLU A 100 -16.53 -3.82 23.79
CA GLU A 100 -15.99 -5.10 24.26
C GLU A 100 -16.60 -6.23 23.42
N PHE A 101 -15.77 -6.89 22.61
CA PHE A 101 -16.14 -8.16 21.99
C PHE A 101 -15.67 -9.28 22.90
N LEU A 102 -16.56 -10.24 23.17
CA LEU A 102 -16.22 -11.41 24.00
C LEU A 102 -15.54 -12.47 23.14
N ASN A 103 -16.04 -12.69 21.93
CA ASN A 103 -15.53 -13.70 21.00
C ASN A 103 -15.00 -13.05 19.73
N SER A 104 -14.07 -13.73 19.07
CA SER A 104 -13.53 -13.31 17.78
C SER A 104 -14.58 -13.31 16.66
N GLU A 105 -15.57 -14.21 16.73
CA GLU A 105 -16.66 -14.33 15.76
C GLU A 105 -17.60 -13.11 15.75
N ASP A 106 -17.67 -12.38 16.87
CA ASP A 106 -18.50 -11.19 17.00
C ASP A 106 -17.87 -9.95 16.30
N ILE A 107 -16.61 -10.04 15.89
CA ILE A 107 -15.84 -8.95 15.28
C ILE A 107 -16.15 -8.86 13.77
N ILE A 108 -17.39 -8.45 13.48
CA ILE A 108 -17.91 -8.26 12.12
C ILE A 108 -18.53 -6.86 11.96
N PHE A 109 -18.34 -6.27 10.78
CA PHE A 109 -18.69 -4.88 10.49
C PHE A 109 -19.70 -4.77 9.35
N GLU A 110 -20.69 -3.90 9.52
CA GLU A 110 -21.66 -3.55 8.47
C GLU A 110 -21.11 -2.41 7.59
N GLU A 111 -20.48 -1.42 8.20
CA GLU A 111 -19.99 -0.23 7.53
C GLU A 111 -18.62 0.17 8.08
N VAL A 112 -17.76 0.68 7.21
CA VAL A 112 -16.39 1.06 7.54
C VAL A 112 -16.05 2.40 6.90
N TYR A 113 -15.43 3.29 7.68
CA TYR A 113 -14.94 4.58 7.22
C TYR A 113 -13.45 4.68 7.44
N PHE A 114 -12.73 5.18 6.43
CA PHE A 114 -11.29 5.39 6.57
C PHE A 114 -10.80 6.53 5.70
N SER A 115 -9.67 7.11 6.09
CA SER A 115 -8.90 8.03 5.26
C SER A 115 -7.53 7.45 4.98
N VAL A 116 -6.92 7.92 3.90
CA VAL A 116 -5.53 7.66 3.56
C VAL A 116 -4.79 8.97 3.35
N SER A 117 -3.47 8.94 3.50
CA SER A 117 -2.63 10.11 3.30
C SER A 117 -2.86 10.74 1.92
N ASN A 118 -2.98 12.07 1.88
CA ASN A 118 -3.26 12.86 0.67
C ASN A 118 -4.66 12.64 0.04
N LEU A 119 -5.60 11.93 0.69
CA LEU A 119 -6.94 11.69 0.14
C LEU A 119 -7.66 12.99 -0.27
N ASN A 120 -7.68 14.00 0.61
CA ASN A 120 -8.32 15.30 0.32
C ASN A 120 -7.73 16.02 -0.91
N LYS A 121 -6.46 15.74 -1.27
CA LYS A 121 -5.81 16.32 -2.45
C LYS A 121 -6.03 15.48 -3.70
N TRP A 122 -5.89 14.16 -3.58
CA TRP A 122 -6.07 13.24 -4.70
C TRP A 122 -7.51 13.22 -5.19
N ALA A 123 -8.46 13.24 -4.25
CA ALA A 123 -9.90 13.25 -4.50
C ALA A 123 -10.51 14.66 -4.56
N PHE A 124 -9.68 15.71 -4.69
CA PHE A 124 -10.17 17.09 -4.66
C PHE A 124 -11.25 17.34 -5.72
N GLN A 125 -12.33 17.98 -5.28
CA GLN A 125 -13.40 18.51 -6.11
C GLN A 125 -13.75 19.92 -5.64
N GLU A 126 -14.18 20.77 -6.56
CA GLU A 126 -14.50 22.17 -6.26
C GLU A 126 -15.86 22.29 -5.54
N ALA A 127 -15.84 22.26 -4.21
CA ALA A 127 -17.04 22.41 -3.37
C ALA A 127 -17.35 23.87 -2.99
N ILE A 128 -16.34 24.75 -3.04
CA ILE A 128 -16.39 26.11 -2.49
C ILE A 128 -16.16 27.11 -3.63
N LYS A 129 -17.19 27.90 -3.96
CA LYS A 129 -17.13 28.98 -4.94
C LYS A 129 -17.01 30.33 -4.22
N ARG A 130 -16.18 31.22 -4.76
CA ARG A 130 -15.98 32.58 -4.26
C ARG A 130 -16.28 33.57 -5.38
N GLU A 131 -17.13 34.53 -5.09
CA GLU A 131 -17.52 35.58 -6.03
C GLU A 131 -17.46 36.94 -5.33
N LEU A 132 -17.20 38.00 -6.11
CA LEU A 132 -17.32 39.38 -5.65
C LEU A 132 -18.65 39.91 -6.23
N ASN A 133 -19.54 40.41 -5.38
CA ASN A 133 -20.79 41.02 -5.85
C ASN A 133 -20.55 42.47 -6.31
N GLU A 134 -21.60 43.12 -6.83
CA GLU A 134 -21.55 44.49 -7.33
C GLU A 134 -21.16 45.52 -6.24
N ASP A 135 -21.44 45.20 -4.98
CA ASP A 135 -21.12 46.01 -3.81
C ASP A 135 -19.71 45.75 -3.25
N SER A 136 -18.85 45.02 -3.98
CA SER A 136 -17.49 44.64 -3.55
C SER A 136 -17.45 43.75 -2.30
N GLU A 137 -18.52 43.01 -2.04
CA GLU A 137 -18.59 42.02 -0.97
C GLU A 137 -18.22 40.63 -1.50
N TYR A 138 -17.54 39.84 -0.68
CA TYR A 138 -17.24 38.45 -1.00
C TYR A 138 -18.44 37.55 -0.65
N VAL A 139 -18.98 36.84 -1.64
CA VAL A 139 -19.98 35.79 -1.47
C VAL A 139 -19.29 34.43 -1.57
N ILE A 140 -19.46 33.60 -0.53
CA ILE A 140 -18.94 32.23 -0.51
C ILE A 140 -20.13 31.27 -0.57
N THR A 141 -20.17 30.47 -1.63
CA THR A 141 -21.22 29.46 -1.83
C THR A 141 -20.60 28.08 -1.75
N THR A 142 -21.19 27.22 -0.92
CA THR A 142 -20.81 25.81 -0.85
C THR A 142 -21.80 24.95 -1.64
N LYS A 143 -21.30 23.88 -2.24
CA LYS A 143 -22.09 22.89 -2.97
C LYS A 143 -21.89 21.52 -2.35
N THR A 144 -22.98 20.75 -2.30
CA THR A 144 -22.89 19.31 -2.06
C THR A 144 -22.24 18.67 -3.27
N ILE A 145 -21.26 17.79 -3.01
CA ILE A 145 -20.61 16.99 -4.04
C ILE A 145 -21.21 15.59 -3.98
N ASP A 146 -21.58 15.05 -5.14
CA ASP A 146 -22.05 13.67 -5.24
C ASP A 146 -20.89 12.70 -4.98
N ASP A 147 -21.19 11.65 -4.21
CA ASP A 147 -20.23 10.58 -3.95
C ASP A 147 -19.83 9.88 -5.25
N ILE A 148 -18.53 9.67 -5.44
CA ILE A 148 -18.03 8.80 -6.51
C ILE A 148 -18.01 7.37 -5.96
N THR A 149 -18.67 6.43 -6.66
CA THR A 149 -18.94 5.10 -6.11
C THR A 149 -18.52 3.95 -7.02
N HIS A 150 -18.17 2.83 -6.38
CA HIS A 150 -18.04 1.52 -7.00
C HIS A 150 -18.92 0.53 -6.22
N GLN A 151 -19.57 -0.40 -6.92
CA GLN A 151 -20.40 -1.41 -6.28
C GLN A 151 -20.21 -2.77 -6.96
N ASN A 152 -20.12 -3.82 -6.13
CA ASN A 152 -20.13 -5.22 -6.55
C ASN A 152 -21.14 -5.99 -5.67
N GLU A 153 -21.13 -7.33 -5.73
CA GLU A 153 -22.06 -8.18 -4.97
C GLU A 153 -21.82 -8.12 -3.45
N ASP A 154 -20.57 -7.90 -3.03
CA ASP A 154 -20.14 -7.99 -1.63
C ASP A 154 -20.23 -6.65 -0.89
N PHE A 155 -19.94 -5.54 -1.57
CA PHE A 155 -19.90 -4.21 -0.96
C PHE A 155 -20.09 -3.05 -1.95
N LYS A 156 -20.42 -1.88 -1.40
CA LYS A 156 -20.38 -0.57 -2.06
C LYS A 156 -19.28 0.28 -1.43
N LEU A 157 -18.34 0.73 -2.27
CA LEU A 157 -17.32 1.71 -1.93
C LEU A 157 -17.76 3.10 -2.39
N SER A 158 -17.72 4.09 -1.50
CA SER A 158 -17.95 5.50 -1.81
C SER A 158 -16.74 6.34 -1.44
N VAL A 159 -16.36 7.28 -2.30
CA VAL A 159 -15.56 8.46 -1.96
C VAL A 159 -16.53 9.57 -1.60
N SER A 160 -16.63 9.87 -0.30
CA SER A 160 -17.66 10.75 0.23
C SER A 160 -17.09 12.10 0.67
N TYR A 161 -17.87 13.15 0.43
CA TYR A 161 -17.48 14.54 0.60
C TYR A 161 -18.38 15.22 1.64
N SER A 162 -17.76 15.87 2.62
CA SER A 162 -18.49 16.65 3.62
C SER A 162 -17.90 18.05 3.74
N THR A 163 -18.61 19.04 3.19
CA THR A 163 -18.25 20.45 3.36
C THR A 163 -18.89 20.99 4.63
N MET A 164 -18.07 21.47 5.55
CA MET A 164 -18.52 22.02 6.82
C MET A 164 -17.86 23.37 7.10
N THR A 165 -18.60 24.24 7.76
CA THR A 165 -18.11 25.50 8.31
C THR A 165 -17.66 25.27 9.76
N ASP A 166 -16.67 26.02 10.22
CA ASP A 166 -16.39 26.09 11.65
C ASP A 166 -17.62 26.72 12.33
N TYR A 167 -18.37 25.95 13.12
CA TYR A 167 -19.62 26.42 13.75
C TYR A 167 -19.38 27.42 14.89
N GLY A 168 -18.20 28.07 14.93
CA GLY A 168 -17.95 29.21 15.81
C GLY A 168 -18.02 28.88 17.30
N TYR A 169 -17.84 27.61 17.71
CA TYR A 169 -17.88 27.19 19.12
C TYR A 169 -16.83 27.90 20.00
N LYS A 170 -15.87 28.59 19.37
CA LYS A 170 -14.97 29.55 20.00
C LYS A 170 -15.11 30.87 19.25
N SER A 171 -15.21 31.99 19.97
CA SER A 171 -15.07 33.31 19.37
C SER A 171 -13.67 33.44 18.78
N THR A 172 -13.55 33.29 17.46
CA THR A 172 -12.31 33.50 16.72
C THR A 172 -12.52 34.61 15.70
N ASN A 173 -11.42 35.23 15.26
CA ASN A 173 -11.42 36.21 14.19
C ASN A 173 -11.26 35.56 12.79
N THR A 174 -11.44 34.23 12.70
CA THR A 174 -11.19 33.44 11.49
C THR A 174 -12.35 32.49 11.23
N GLU A 175 -13.02 32.65 10.09
CA GLU A 175 -13.97 31.64 9.59
C GLU A 175 -13.25 30.65 8.68
N LYS A 176 -13.47 29.35 8.92
CA LYS A 176 -12.88 28.28 8.11
C LYS A 176 -13.99 27.43 7.51
N ILE A 177 -13.92 27.24 6.20
CA ILE A 177 -14.75 26.29 5.47
C ILE A 177 -13.82 25.21 4.93
N SER A 178 -14.14 23.94 5.21
CA SER A 178 -13.35 22.81 4.72
C SER A 178 -14.24 21.70 4.19
N THR A 179 -13.78 21.07 3.12
CA THR A 179 -14.35 19.84 2.59
C THR A 179 -13.45 18.69 3.02
N ASP A 180 -14.00 17.80 3.84
CA ASP A 180 -13.34 16.56 4.24
C ASP A 180 -13.76 15.43 3.31
N VAL A 181 -12.80 14.60 2.91
CA VAL A 181 -13.02 13.42 2.08
C VAL A 181 -12.71 12.17 2.86
N LYS A 182 -13.57 11.15 2.74
CA LYS A 182 -13.35 9.83 3.32
C LYS A 182 -13.80 8.73 2.39
N PHE A 183 -13.23 7.54 2.56
CA PHE A 183 -13.79 6.33 1.98
C PHE A 183 -14.85 5.75 2.91
N ILE A 184 -15.92 5.21 2.32
CA ILE A 184 -16.97 4.47 3.01
C ILE A 184 -17.13 3.12 2.32
N ILE A 185 -17.05 2.02 3.06
CA ILE A 185 -17.38 0.67 2.59
C ILE A 185 -18.66 0.25 3.30
N ASN A 186 -19.71 0.00 2.53
CA ASN A 186 -20.97 -0.57 3.01
C ASN A 186 -21.02 -2.03 2.55
N PHE A 187 -21.01 -2.97 3.48
CA PHE A 187 -21.06 -4.38 3.14
C PHE A 187 -22.50 -4.86 2.93
N THR A 188 -22.74 -5.64 1.88
CA THR A 188 -24.03 -6.32 1.65
C THR A 188 -24.31 -7.32 2.78
N LYS A 189 -23.26 -7.95 3.31
CA LYS A 189 -23.28 -8.82 4.50
C LYS A 189 -22.14 -8.43 5.44
N PRO A 190 -22.36 -8.36 6.77
CA PRO A 190 -21.30 -8.02 7.70
C PRO A 190 -20.03 -8.83 7.47
N SER A 191 -18.88 -8.16 7.49
CA SER A 191 -17.60 -8.75 7.12
C SER A 191 -16.58 -8.65 8.25
N THR A 192 -15.67 -9.62 8.33
CA THR A 192 -14.63 -9.66 9.37
C THR A 192 -13.58 -8.56 9.17
N ILE A 193 -12.78 -8.32 10.21
CA ILE A 193 -11.64 -7.38 10.14
C ILE A 193 -10.60 -7.80 9.08
N GLU A 194 -10.37 -9.09 8.85
CA GLU A 194 -9.40 -9.56 7.86
C GLU A 194 -9.82 -9.23 6.43
N VAL A 195 -11.09 -9.49 6.10
CA VAL A 195 -11.65 -9.18 4.78
C VAL A 195 -11.68 -7.67 4.57
N THR A 196 -12.14 -6.93 5.59
CA THR A 196 -12.17 -5.46 5.59
C THR A 196 -10.79 -4.88 5.34
N HIS A 197 -9.79 -5.32 6.11
CA HIS A 197 -8.43 -4.81 6.00
C HIS A 197 -7.77 -5.19 4.66
N LYS A 198 -8.09 -6.36 4.10
CA LYS A 198 -7.66 -6.72 2.75
C LYS A 198 -8.19 -5.73 1.71
N ILE A 199 -9.49 -5.40 1.75
CA ILE A 199 -10.11 -4.43 0.81
C ILE A 199 -9.49 -3.04 0.98
N ILE A 200 -9.32 -2.58 2.23
CA ILE A 200 -8.67 -1.29 2.51
C ILE A 200 -7.26 -1.23 1.94
N ASN A 201 -6.46 -2.29 2.10
CA ASN A 201 -5.11 -2.35 1.52
C ASN A 201 -5.13 -2.31 -0.01
N GLN A 202 -6.11 -2.95 -0.65
CA GLN A 202 -6.29 -2.86 -2.10
C GLN A 202 -6.61 -1.42 -2.53
N ILE A 203 -7.49 -0.72 -1.81
CA ILE A 203 -7.82 0.70 -2.08
C ILE A 203 -6.60 1.60 -1.83
N ARG A 204 -5.87 1.40 -0.73
CA ARG A 204 -4.63 2.13 -0.42
C ARG A 204 -3.58 1.95 -1.53
N ASN A 205 -3.40 0.73 -2.02
CA ASN A 205 -2.47 0.42 -3.11
C ASN A 205 -2.93 1.04 -4.45
N PHE A 206 -4.23 1.12 -4.70
CA PHE A 206 -4.79 1.85 -5.86
C PHE A 206 -4.43 3.35 -5.78
N VAL A 207 -4.65 3.99 -4.64
CA VAL A 207 -4.28 5.40 -4.42
C VAL A 207 -2.76 5.59 -4.54
N THR A 208 -1.96 4.63 -4.07
CA THR A 208 -0.49 4.63 -4.25
C THR A 208 -0.11 4.61 -5.73
N LEU A 209 -0.78 3.80 -6.56
CA LEU A 209 -0.55 3.73 -8.00
C LEU A 209 -0.94 5.04 -8.70
N CYS A 210 -2.10 5.61 -8.36
CA CYS A 210 -2.57 6.86 -8.95
C CYS A 210 -1.69 8.07 -8.56
N THR A 211 -1.30 8.16 -7.29
CA THR A 211 -0.51 9.28 -6.74
C THR A 211 0.99 9.13 -6.99
N THR A 212 1.47 7.90 -7.21
CA THR A 212 2.88 7.50 -7.24
C THR A 212 3.63 7.68 -5.91
N LEU A 213 2.93 8.10 -4.86
CA LEU A 213 3.45 8.35 -3.52
C LEU A 213 3.08 7.21 -2.56
N PRO A 214 3.93 6.90 -1.58
CA PRO A 214 3.57 5.97 -0.50
C PRO A 214 2.30 6.47 0.19
N THR A 215 1.27 5.63 0.25
CA THR A 215 -0.04 5.99 0.81
C THR A 215 -0.30 5.20 2.09
N TYR A 216 -0.64 5.89 3.18
CA TYR A 216 -0.80 5.29 4.51
C TYR A 216 -2.24 5.45 5.01
N ILE A 217 -2.77 4.46 5.73
CA ILE A 217 -4.09 4.56 6.39
C ILE A 217 -4.00 5.57 7.54
N GLU A 218 -4.75 6.67 7.48
CA GLU A 218 -4.71 7.72 8.50
C GLU A 218 -5.54 7.37 9.74
N TYR A 219 -6.77 6.91 9.51
CA TYR A 219 -7.68 6.42 10.54
C TYR A 219 -8.58 5.34 9.97
N LEU A 220 -9.12 4.50 10.85
CA LEU A 220 -10.12 3.48 10.52
C LEU A 220 -11.19 3.47 11.62
N THR A 221 -12.45 3.61 11.22
CA THR A 221 -13.60 3.45 12.09
C THR A 221 -14.61 2.51 11.45
N ALA A 222 -15.39 1.80 12.26
CA ALA A 222 -16.36 0.84 11.77
C ALA A 222 -17.64 0.88 12.58
N ILE A 223 -18.75 0.51 11.96
CA ILE A 223 -20.02 0.19 12.61
C ILE A 223 -20.08 -1.34 12.72
N PRO A 224 -19.97 -1.90 13.94
CA PRO A 224 -20.17 -3.32 14.19
C PRO A 224 -21.58 -3.78 13.83
N ASN A 225 -21.73 -5.08 13.60
CA ASN A 225 -23.04 -5.72 13.50
C ASN A 225 -23.73 -5.75 14.86
N TYR A 226 -24.39 -4.65 15.21
CA TYR A 226 -25.18 -4.57 16.45
C TYR A 226 -26.43 -5.43 16.36
N PRO A 227 -26.89 -6.04 17.48
CA PRO A 227 -28.18 -6.71 17.53
C PRO A 227 -29.32 -5.79 17.06
N SER A 228 -30.29 -6.33 16.32
CA SER A 228 -31.32 -5.56 15.61
C SER A 228 -32.21 -4.69 16.51
N ASN A 229 -32.21 -4.91 17.83
CA ASN A 229 -32.96 -4.13 18.81
C ASN A 229 -32.26 -2.83 19.25
N GLN A 230 -31.00 -2.61 18.86
CA GLN A 230 -30.24 -1.44 19.26
C GLN A 230 -30.50 -0.25 18.33
N LYS A 231 -31.23 0.76 18.83
CA LYS A 231 -31.59 1.96 18.05
C LYS A 231 -30.40 2.83 17.66
N LEU A 232 -29.33 2.84 18.45
CA LEU A 232 -28.15 3.67 18.23
C LEU A 232 -26.95 2.78 17.92
N LYS A 233 -26.51 2.81 16.65
CA LYS A 233 -25.27 2.18 16.20
C LYS A 233 -24.13 3.18 16.34
N LEU A 234 -23.24 2.95 17.29
CA LEU A 234 -22.09 3.82 17.52
C LEU A 234 -20.88 3.30 16.75
N PRO A 235 -20.11 4.17 16.07
CA PRO A 235 -18.88 3.74 15.44
C PRO A 235 -17.81 3.45 16.49
N ILE A 236 -17.01 2.41 16.25
CA ILE A 236 -15.80 2.11 17.00
C ILE A 236 -14.57 2.56 16.22
N LYS A 237 -13.47 2.85 16.90
CA LYS A 237 -12.19 3.14 16.25
C LYS A 237 -11.29 1.91 16.25
N ILE A 238 -10.56 1.71 15.16
CA ILE A 238 -9.69 0.54 14.98
C ILE A 238 -8.25 1.00 14.84
N TYR A 239 -7.38 0.38 15.64
CA TYR A 239 -5.94 0.64 15.66
C TYR A 239 -5.17 -0.68 15.58
N GLY A 240 -3.85 -0.57 15.51
CA GLY A 240 -2.95 -1.70 15.71
C GLY A 240 -1.91 -1.83 14.62
N ARG A 241 -0.90 -2.66 14.92
CA ARG A 241 0.28 -2.90 14.10
C ARG A 241 -0.06 -3.50 12.73
N ALA A 242 -1.20 -4.20 12.62
CA ALA A 242 -1.62 -4.78 11.36
C ALA A 242 -1.98 -3.70 10.33
N LEU A 243 -2.60 -2.59 10.75
CA LEU A 243 -3.06 -1.55 9.83
C LEU A 243 -1.88 -0.80 9.19
N GLU A 244 -0.92 -0.37 10.00
CA GLU A 244 0.31 0.28 9.52
C GLU A 244 1.43 0.03 10.53
N ASN A 245 2.56 -0.53 10.08
CA ASN A 245 3.69 -0.92 10.93
C ASN A 245 4.85 0.09 10.93
N GLU A 246 4.88 1.02 9.96
CA GLU A 246 6.03 1.89 9.76
C GLU A 246 5.92 3.23 10.51
N LYS A 247 7.03 3.67 11.09
CA LYS A 247 7.13 4.99 11.74
C LYS A 247 6.91 6.09 10.70
N ARG A 248 5.88 6.91 10.94
CA ARG A 248 5.51 8.09 10.14
C ARG A 248 6.40 9.28 10.51
N ASP A 249 7.69 9.20 10.19
CA ASP A 249 8.61 10.31 10.45
C ASP A 249 8.27 11.49 9.51
N HIS A 250 7.91 11.20 8.26
CA HIS A 250 7.49 12.19 7.27
C HIS A 250 6.50 11.58 6.27
N ILE A 251 5.34 12.23 6.09
CA ILE A 251 4.39 11.92 5.01
C ILE A 251 4.58 12.97 3.92
N GLU A 252 4.99 12.53 2.74
CA GLU A 252 5.15 13.40 1.57
C GLU A 252 3.79 13.98 1.16
N LYS A 253 3.75 15.29 0.92
CA LYS A 253 2.53 16.01 0.56
C LYS A 253 2.40 16.05 -0.95
N LEU A 254 1.30 15.48 -1.46
CA LEU A 254 0.96 15.58 -2.87
C LEU A 254 0.85 17.05 -3.30
N SER A 255 1.38 17.38 -4.47
CA SER A 255 1.42 18.73 -5.01
C SER A 255 1.36 18.70 -6.54
N SER A 256 1.17 19.86 -7.16
CA SER A 256 1.16 20.02 -8.62
C SER A 256 2.47 19.64 -9.31
N THR A 257 3.58 19.49 -8.58
CA THR A 257 4.85 19.05 -9.16
C THR A 257 4.92 17.54 -9.37
N HIS A 258 3.97 16.79 -8.83
CA HIS A 258 3.89 15.34 -8.99
C HIS A 258 3.12 14.97 -10.26
N ASP A 259 3.56 13.91 -10.95
CA ASP A 259 2.81 13.35 -12.09
C ASP A 259 1.85 12.27 -11.58
N TYR A 260 0.66 12.70 -11.15
CA TYR A 260 -0.38 11.82 -10.63
C TYR A 260 -1.66 11.86 -11.46
N ILE A 261 -2.47 10.81 -11.34
CA ILE A 261 -3.84 10.78 -11.86
C ILE A 261 -4.77 11.15 -10.70
N SER A 262 -5.44 12.29 -10.83
CA SER A 262 -6.45 12.72 -9.85
C SER A 262 -7.73 11.91 -9.99
N LEU A 263 -8.53 11.82 -8.92
CA LEU A 263 -9.84 11.17 -8.99
C LEU A 263 -10.76 11.85 -10.01
N LEU A 264 -10.65 13.18 -10.16
CA LEU A 264 -11.44 13.95 -11.13
C LEU A 264 -11.21 13.47 -12.57
N GLN A 265 -9.98 13.09 -12.92
CA GLN A 265 -9.64 12.59 -14.26
C GLN A 265 -10.20 11.20 -14.55
N ILE A 266 -10.54 10.43 -13.52
CA ILE A 266 -11.05 9.06 -13.65
C ILE A 266 -12.45 8.88 -13.08
N SER A 267 -13.13 9.97 -12.71
CA SER A 267 -14.41 9.93 -12.00
C SER A 267 -15.49 9.23 -12.81
N GLU A 268 -15.57 9.52 -14.11
CA GLU A 268 -16.52 8.91 -15.05
C GLU A 268 -16.32 7.39 -15.18
N ASN A 269 -15.05 6.94 -15.21
CA ASN A 269 -14.69 5.52 -15.35
C ASN A 269 -14.35 4.86 -14.00
N PHE A 270 -14.63 5.51 -12.88
CA PHE A 270 -14.17 5.05 -11.56
C PHE A 270 -14.72 3.67 -11.20
N ASN A 271 -16.03 3.47 -11.41
CA ASN A 271 -16.67 2.19 -11.11
C ASN A 271 -16.03 1.02 -11.89
N ILE A 272 -15.76 1.22 -13.19
CA ILE A 272 -15.12 0.24 -14.06
C ILE A 272 -13.65 0.02 -13.64
N SER A 273 -12.95 1.11 -13.32
CA SER A 273 -11.55 1.06 -12.88
C SER A 273 -11.39 0.28 -11.58
N MET A 274 -12.25 0.53 -10.60
CA MET A 274 -12.24 -0.20 -9.34
C MET A 274 -12.66 -1.65 -9.51
N LYS A 275 -13.66 -1.94 -10.36
CA LYS A 275 -14.04 -3.32 -10.70
C LYS A 275 -12.83 -4.11 -11.24
N ASN A 276 -12.17 -3.57 -12.27
CA ASN A 276 -10.99 -4.19 -12.86
C ASN A 276 -9.85 -4.32 -11.85
N TRP A 277 -9.66 -3.31 -11.00
CA TRP A 277 -8.63 -3.34 -9.97
C TRP A 277 -8.86 -4.49 -8.99
N PHE A 278 -10.08 -4.65 -8.45
CA PHE A 278 -10.40 -5.72 -7.51
C PHE A 278 -10.31 -7.11 -8.15
N GLU A 279 -10.88 -7.29 -9.34
CA GLU A 279 -10.84 -8.57 -10.08
C GLU A 279 -9.42 -9.01 -10.43
N LYS A 280 -8.57 -8.07 -10.85
CA LYS A 280 -7.18 -8.37 -11.23
C LYS A 280 -6.20 -8.33 -10.05
N ASN A 281 -6.61 -7.83 -8.88
CA ASN A 281 -5.72 -7.64 -7.73
C ASN A 281 -5.05 -8.95 -7.33
N GLU A 282 -5.83 -10.03 -7.20
CA GLU A 282 -5.30 -11.35 -6.80
C GLU A 282 -4.30 -11.88 -7.83
N LYS A 283 -4.64 -11.77 -9.12
CA LYS A 283 -3.78 -12.23 -10.22
C LYS A 283 -2.48 -11.44 -10.28
N LEU A 284 -2.55 -10.12 -10.13
CA LEU A 284 -1.41 -9.20 -10.22
C LEU A 284 -0.74 -8.91 -8.87
N LYS A 285 -1.17 -9.59 -7.80
CA LYS A 285 -0.64 -9.40 -6.45
C LYS A 285 0.88 -9.44 -6.38
N PRO A 286 1.60 -10.37 -7.04
CA PRO A 286 3.07 -10.36 -7.03
C PRO A 286 3.67 -9.07 -7.61
N VAL A 287 3.06 -8.50 -8.65
CA VAL A 287 3.50 -7.25 -9.29
C VAL A 287 3.23 -6.05 -8.38
N ILE A 288 2.01 -6.00 -7.82
CA ILE A 288 1.57 -4.92 -6.93
C ILE A 288 2.42 -4.91 -5.65
N ASP A 289 2.63 -6.07 -5.02
CA ASP A 289 3.42 -6.18 -3.79
C ASP A 289 4.88 -5.73 -4.02
N LEU A 290 5.49 -6.14 -5.14
CA LEU A 290 6.84 -5.71 -5.51
C LEU A 290 6.91 -4.20 -5.76
N TYR A 291 5.94 -3.64 -6.48
CA TYR A 291 5.85 -2.20 -6.74
C TYR A 291 5.67 -1.39 -5.44
N VAL A 292 4.69 -1.75 -4.62
CA VAL A 292 4.37 -1.06 -3.36
C VAL A 292 5.55 -1.18 -2.38
N SER A 293 6.26 -2.30 -2.36
CA SER A 293 7.46 -2.46 -1.51
C SER A 293 8.55 -1.42 -1.81
N VAL A 294 8.69 -0.97 -3.06
CA VAL A 294 9.64 0.08 -3.47
C VAL A 294 9.24 1.45 -2.91
N LYS A 295 7.93 1.66 -2.67
CA LYS A 295 7.39 2.91 -2.14
C LYS A 295 7.48 2.96 -0.61
N HIS A 296 7.15 1.86 0.06
CA HIS A 296 7.05 1.85 1.52
C HIS A 296 8.38 1.48 2.20
N HIS A 297 9.09 0.47 1.72
CA HIS A 297 10.25 -0.04 2.45
C HIS A 297 11.53 0.76 2.19
N LYS A 298 12.15 1.23 3.27
CA LYS A 298 13.51 1.81 3.25
C LYS A 298 14.55 0.71 3.06
N THR A 299 15.01 0.51 1.83
CA THR A 299 16.08 -0.45 1.48
C THR A 299 17.04 0.16 0.44
N SER A 300 18.04 -0.59 -0.01
CA SER A 300 19.02 -0.09 -0.97
C SER A 300 18.41 0.08 -2.37
N TYR A 301 19.01 0.95 -3.19
CA TYR A 301 18.60 1.17 -4.57
C TYR A 301 18.71 -0.11 -5.41
N GLU A 302 19.70 -0.96 -5.15
CA GLU A 302 19.87 -2.26 -5.80
C GLU A 302 18.69 -3.19 -5.49
N ARG A 303 18.18 -3.16 -4.24
CA ARG A 303 17.01 -3.96 -3.88
C ARG A 303 15.74 -3.44 -4.53
N HIS A 304 15.56 -2.11 -4.57
CA HIS A 304 14.46 -1.51 -5.33
C HIS A 304 14.52 -1.87 -6.81
N PHE A 305 15.71 -1.78 -7.42
CA PHE A 305 15.95 -2.20 -8.80
C PHE A 305 15.55 -3.66 -9.03
N LEU A 306 16.00 -4.58 -8.18
CA LEU A 306 15.65 -6.01 -8.29
C LEU A 306 14.14 -6.23 -8.19
N ASN A 307 13.48 -5.58 -7.23
CA ASN A 307 12.03 -5.71 -7.06
C ASN A 307 11.27 -5.24 -8.32
N LEU A 308 11.70 -4.14 -8.95
CA LEU A 308 11.06 -3.61 -10.16
C LEU A 308 11.29 -4.50 -11.38
N VAL A 309 12.50 -5.03 -11.58
CA VAL A 309 12.77 -5.99 -12.67
C VAL A 309 11.93 -7.25 -12.47
N GLN A 310 11.85 -7.76 -11.24
CA GLN A 310 11.02 -8.91 -10.91
C GLN A 310 9.52 -8.60 -11.12
N ALA A 311 9.07 -7.37 -10.84
CA ALA A 311 7.70 -6.94 -11.08
C ALA A 311 7.35 -6.97 -12.57
N LEU A 312 8.25 -6.49 -13.44
CA LEU A 312 8.07 -6.55 -14.90
C LEU A 312 8.10 -7.99 -15.43
N GLU A 313 9.00 -8.84 -14.93
CA GLU A 313 9.02 -10.27 -15.28
C GLU A 313 7.72 -10.97 -14.87
N ALA A 314 7.25 -10.72 -13.65
CA ALA A 314 5.99 -11.27 -13.14
C ALA A 314 4.80 -10.76 -13.95
N TYR A 315 4.75 -9.46 -14.26
CA TYR A 315 3.71 -8.87 -15.10
C TYR A 315 3.65 -9.56 -16.46
N HIS A 316 4.77 -9.65 -17.19
CA HIS A 316 4.81 -10.31 -18.50
C HIS A 316 4.32 -11.76 -18.40
N ARG A 317 4.82 -12.53 -17.44
CA ARG A 317 4.41 -13.92 -17.23
C ARG A 317 2.90 -14.06 -16.96
N LEU A 318 2.27 -13.10 -16.28
CA LEU A 318 0.88 -13.14 -15.88
C LEU A 318 -0.09 -12.59 -16.96
N THR A 319 0.37 -11.70 -17.84
CA THR A 319 -0.49 -10.99 -18.81
C THR A 319 -0.18 -11.28 -20.27
N ARG A 320 0.94 -11.93 -20.57
CA ARG A 320 1.39 -12.28 -21.93
C ARG A 320 1.56 -13.79 -22.09
N ASN A 321 1.77 -14.22 -23.34
CA ASN A 321 2.08 -15.61 -23.63
C ASN A 321 3.47 -15.95 -23.04
N ASN A 322 3.51 -16.89 -22.09
CA ASN A 322 4.74 -17.32 -21.43
C ASN A 322 5.40 -18.55 -22.10
N LYS A 323 5.05 -18.86 -23.36
CA LYS A 323 5.65 -19.95 -24.14
C LYS A 323 6.20 -19.41 -25.46
N VAL A 324 7.49 -19.65 -25.72
CA VAL A 324 8.16 -19.28 -26.98
C VAL A 324 7.72 -20.21 -28.11
N LEU A 325 7.61 -21.51 -27.84
CA LEU A 325 7.16 -22.53 -28.78
C LEU A 325 5.85 -23.19 -28.30
N PRO A 326 5.03 -23.72 -29.22
CA PRO A 326 3.95 -24.64 -28.86
C PRO A 326 4.46 -25.79 -27.97
N SER A 327 3.67 -26.20 -26.99
CA SER A 327 4.12 -27.19 -25.97
C SER A 327 4.61 -28.49 -26.60
N GLU A 328 3.95 -28.95 -27.68
CA GLU A 328 4.32 -30.20 -28.37
C GLU A 328 5.65 -30.07 -29.12
N GLU A 329 5.91 -28.93 -29.77
CA GLU A 329 7.18 -28.67 -30.45
C GLU A 329 8.35 -28.59 -29.46
N HIS A 330 8.13 -27.94 -28.31
CA HIS A 330 9.13 -27.87 -27.25
C HIS A 330 9.42 -29.24 -26.64
N LYS A 331 8.38 -30.05 -26.39
CA LYS A 331 8.52 -31.43 -25.90
C LYS A 331 9.30 -32.29 -26.88
N ALA A 332 8.98 -32.23 -28.18
CA ALA A 332 9.72 -32.95 -29.22
C ALA A 332 11.20 -32.52 -29.26
N LYS A 333 11.47 -31.21 -29.16
CA LYS A 333 12.83 -30.68 -29.08
C LYS A 333 13.59 -31.21 -27.86
N LEU A 334 12.97 -31.24 -26.68
CA LEU A 334 13.58 -31.80 -25.46
C LEU A 334 13.88 -33.29 -25.59
N GLU A 335 12.98 -34.07 -26.16
CA GLU A 335 13.19 -35.51 -26.38
C GLU A 335 14.39 -35.78 -27.28
N ILE A 336 14.55 -35.00 -28.36
CA ILE A 336 15.71 -35.11 -29.26
C ILE A 336 17.01 -34.78 -28.52
N ILE A 337 17.02 -33.69 -27.74
CA ILE A 337 18.19 -33.26 -26.97
C ILE A 337 18.56 -34.30 -25.91
N LEU A 338 17.59 -34.77 -25.11
CA LEU A 338 17.83 -35.71 -24.02
C LEU A 338 18.27 -37.09 -24.53
N LYS A 339 17.79 -37.53 -25.70
CA LYS A 339 18.27 -38.79 -26.33
C LYS A 339 19.73 -38.72 -26.77
N SER A 340 20.26 -37.53 -27.02
CA SER A 340 21.61 -37.32 -27.54
C SER A 340 22.68 -37.23 -26.44
N VAL A 341 22.30 -37.33 -25.17
CA VAL A 341 23.16 -37.10 -24.01
C VAL A 341 23.32 -38.41 -23.20
N PRO A 342 24.51 -38.71 -22.64
CA PRO A 342 24.73 -39.87 -21.78
C PRO A 342 23.73 -39.94 -20.60
N GLU A 343 23.35 -41.15 -20.20
CA GLU A 343 22.33 -41.40 -19.17
C GLU A 343 22.63 -40.65 -17.85
N GLU A 344 23.91 -40.61 -17.47
CA GLU A 344 24.41 -39.92 -16.27
C GLU A 344 24.13 -38.40 -16.24
N HIS A 345 23.92 -37.76 -17.38
CA HIS A 345 23.68 -36.32 -17.48
C HIS A 345 22.23 -35.96 -17.81
N LYS A 346 21.39 -36.94 -18.19
CA LYS A 346 20.01 -36.68 -18.65
C LYS A 346 19.18 -35.99 -17.59
N GLU A 347 19.24 -36.45 -16.35
CA GLU A 347 18.42 -35.89 -15.28
C GLU A 347 18.86 -34.48 -14.88
N TRP A 348 20.18 -34.23 -14.82
CA TRP A 348 20.70 -32.89 -14.62
C TRP A 348 20.25 -31.93 -15.74
N LEU A 349 20.35 -32.36 -17.01
CA LEU A 349 19.98 -31.54 -18.16
C LEU A 349 18.47 -31.31 -18.23
N ARG A 350 17.64 -32.32 -17.95
CA ARG A 350 16.18 -32.19 -17.86
C ARG A 350 15.80 -31.12 -16.85
N ASN A 351 16.41 -31.13 -15.66
CA ASN A 351 16.16 -30.13 -14.62
C ASN A 351 16.60 -28.71 -15.06
N LYS A 352 17.71 -28.59 -15.80
CA LYS A 352 18.15 -27.31 -16.37
C LYS A 352 17.23 -26.78 -17.47
N LEU A 353 16.59 -27.66 -18.24
CA LEU A 353 15.74 -27.30 -19.38
C LEU A 353 14.25 -27.18 -19.02
N MET A 354 13.87 -27.39 -17.77
CA MET A 354 12.47 -27.37 -17.31
C MET A 354 11.71 -26.08 -17.72
N PHE A 355 12.38 -24.93 -17.62
CA PHE A 355 11.82 -23.62 -17.97
C PHE A 355 12.33 -23.10 -19.33
N SER A 356 12.93 -23.94 -20.15
CA SER A 356 13.56 -23.53 -21.42
C SER A 356 12.58 -23.07 -22.50
N ASN A 357 11.27 -23.31 -22.32
CA ASN A 357 10.23 -22.77 -23.21
C ASN A 357 9.72 -21.39 -22.79
N GLU A 358 10.20 -20.85 -21.67
CA GLU A 358 9.80 -19.52 -21.25
C GLU A 358 10.62 -18.44 -21.96
N PRO A 359 10.03 -17.28 -22.25
CA PRO A 359 10.78 -16.11 -22.69
C PRO A 359 11.89 -15.75 -21.69
N SER A 360 13.07 -15.43 -22.21
CA SER A 360 14.16 -14.87 -21.43
C SER A 360 13.82 -13.46 -20.94
N LEU A 361 14.53 -12.97 -19.91
CA LEU A 361 14.42 -11.57 -19.47
C LEU A 361 14.64 -10.58 -20.63
N HIS A 362 15.47 -10.93 -21.62
CA HIS A 362 15.69 -10.10 -22.79
C HIS A 362 14.41 -9.95 -23.63
N GLU A 363 13.78 -11.06 -23.98
CA GLU A 363 12.56 -11.08 -24.80
C GLU A 363 11.41 -10.39 -24.07
N ARG A 364 11.28 -10.63 -22.76
CA ARG A 364 10.28 -9.93 -21.93
C ARG A 364 10.47 -8.42 -21.96
N LEU A 365 11.70 -7.94 -21.73
CA LEU A 365 11.99 -6.51 -21.75
C LEU A 365 11.86 -5.92 -23.15
N ASP A 366 12.22 -6.64 -24.21
CA ASP A 366 12.06 -6.17 -25.58
C ASP A 366 10.60 -5.89 -25.92
N GLU A 367 9.69 -6.79 -25.50
CA GLU A 367 8.25 -6.61 -25.65
C GLU A 367 7.72 -5.48 -24.76
N LEU A 368 8.15 -5.41 -23.49
CA LEU A 368 7.68 -4.41 -22.53
C LEU A 368 8.23 -2.99 -22.78
N LEU A 369 9.35 -2.85 -23.47
CA LEU A 369 9.88 -1.54 -23.87
C LEU A 369 9.23 -1.02 -25.15
N THR A 370 8.41 -1.84 -25.81
CA THR A 370 7.68 -1.44 -27.03
C THR A 370 6.23 -1.92 -26.92
N PRO A 371 5.39 -1.23 -26.10
CA PRO A 371 3.98 -1.56 -25.98
C PRO A 371 3.32 -1.63 -27.36
N LYS A 372 2.70 -2.77 -27.66
CA LYS A 372 1.91 -2.97 -28.90
C LYS A 372 0.44 -2.75 -28.58
N ILE A 373 0.04 -1.50 -28.49
CA ILE A 373 -1.36 -1.10 -28.41
C ILE A 373 -1.71 -0.47 -29.77
N ASN A 374 -2.87 -0.80 -30.33
CA ASN A 374 -3.26 -0.38 -31.68
C ASN A 374 -3.53 1.13 -31.76
N GLU A 375 -3.86 1.76 -30.64
CA GLU A 375 -4.06 3.20 -30.50
C GLU A 375 -2.75 3.87 -30.10
N HIS A 376 -2.43 5.06 -30.64
CA HIS A 376 -1.24 5.86 -30.31
C HIS A 376 0.12 5.17 -30.58
N ALA A 377 0.18 4.29 -31.59
CA ALA A 377 1.37 3.51 -31.91
C ALA A 377 2.63 4.38 -32.15
N GLU A 378 2.43 5.57 -32.71
CA GLU A 378 3.45 6.59 -32.97
C GLU A 378 4.09 7.19 -31.72
N GLU A 379 3.43 7.12 -30.56
CA GLU A 379 3.92 7.72 -29.32
C GLU A 379 4.84 6.77 -28.51
N TYR A 380 4.68 5.45 -28.71
CA TYR A 380 5.37 4.43 -27.91
C TYR A 380 6.90 4.44 -27.96
N PRO A 381 7.57 4.76 -29.09
CA PRO A 381 9.03 4.83 -29.13
C PRO A 381 9.64 5.82 -28.13
N PHE A 382 8.85 6.79 -27.65
CA PHE A 382 9.31 7.86 -26.77
C PHE A 382 8.89 7.70 -25.30
N LEU A 383 8.10 6.65 -24.97
CA LEU A 383 7.65 6.45 -23.59
C LEU A 383 8.76 5.96 -22.68
N PHE A 384 9.57 5.01 -23.14
CA PHE A 384 10.56 4.31 -22.33
C PHE A 384 11.97 4.47 -22.88
N GLY A 385 12.58 5.62 -22.64
CA GLY A 385 13.94 5.93 -23.10
C GLY A 385 14.79 6.59 -22.03
N LEU A 386 16.10 6.34 -22.10
CA LEU A 386 17.12 7.12 -21.39
C LEU A 386 17.97 7.89 -22.42
N PRO A 387 18.39 9.13 -22.11
CA PRO A 387 19.22 9.91 -23.02
C PRO A 387 20.52 9.16 -23.36
N GLY A 388 20.86 9.10 -24.64
CA GLY A 388 22.09 8.45 -25.11
C GLY A 388 22.08 6.91 -25.05
N LYS A 389 20.97 6.27 -24.66
CA LYS A 389 20.84 4.79 -24.67
C LYS A 389 19.74 4.37 -25.64
N ASN A 390 20.07 3.48 -26.56
CA ASN A 390 19.06 2.79 -27.36
C ASN A 390 18.44 1.63 -26.56
N LYS A 391 17.38 1.02 -27.11
CA LYS A 391 16.65 -0.08 -26.48
C LYS A 391 17.55 -1.27 -26.13
N ILE A 392 18.46 -1.65 -27.01
CA ILE A 392 19.34 -2.82 -26.83
C ILE A 392 20.31 -2.56 -25.67
N ASP A 393 20.89 -1.36 -25.60
CA ASP A 393 21.77 -0.96 -24.50
C ASP A 393 21.02 -0.97 -23.17
N LEU A 394 19.79 -0.46 -23.14
CA LEU A 394 18.96 -0.46 -21.94
C LEU A 394 18.67 -1.88 -21.44
N ILE A 395 18.27 -2.80 -22.34
CA ILE A 395 18.02 -4.20 -21.97
C ILE A 395 19.30 -4.86 -21.45
N ARG A 396 20.45 -4.60 -22.09
CA ARG A 396 21.75 -5.12 -21.65
C ARG A 396 22.08 -4.64 -20.25
N ASP A 397 21.89 -3.36 -19.98
CA ASP A 397 22.18 -2.73 -18.69
C ASP A 397 21.31 -3.28 -17.57
N ILE A 398 20.00 -3.46 -17.82
CA ILE A 398 19.07 -4.10 -16.87
C ILE A 398 19.53 -5.54 -16.58
N LYS A 399 19.83 -6.32 -17.62
CA LYS A 399 20.25 -7.72 -17.47
C LYS A 399 21.55 -7.86 -16.69
N ASN A 400 22.58 -7.07 -17.03
CA ASN A 400 23.87 -7.14 -16.37
C ASN A 400 23.76 -6.74 -14.89
N THR A 401 23.02 -5.65 -14.62
CA THR A 401 22.79 -5.16 -13.27
C THR A 401 21.99 -6.15 -12.43
N ARG A 402 20.94 -6.78 -12.99
CA ARG A 402 20.17 -7.84 -12.33
C ARG A 402 21.03 -9.07 -12.05
N ASN A 403 21.78 -9.53 -13.03
CA ASN A 403 22.62 -10.73 -12.89
C ASN A 403 23.69 -10.55 -11.82
N TYR A 404 24.37 -9.40 -11.78
CA TYR A 404 25.31 -9.10 -10.71
C TYR A 404 24.63 -9.06 -9.33
N ASN A 405 23.53 -8.32 -9.19
CA ASN A 405 22.87 -8.19 -7.88
C ASN A 405 22.15 -9.47 -7.42
N THR A 406 22.09 -10.50 -8.26
CA THR A 406 21.54 -11.82 -7.92
C THR A 406 22.64 -12.86 -7.67
N HIS A 407 23.71 -12.86 -8.48
CA HIS A 407 24.76 -13.88 -8.46
C HIS A 407 26.10 -13.40 -7.87
N PHE A 408 26.26 -12.09 -7.67
CA PHE A 408 27.46 -11.43 -7.14
C PHE A 408 28.77 -11.80 -7.84
N ASP A 409 28.72 -12.12 -9.15
CA ASP A 409 29.90 -12.44 -9.95
C ASP A 409 30.73 -11.17 -10.21
N GLU A 410 31.95 -11.11 -9.67
CA GLU A 410 32.87 -9.99 -9.82
C GLU A 410 33.14 -9.61 -11.29
N ARG A 411 33.06 -10.58 -12.22
CA ARG A 411 33.24 -10.33 -13.66
C ARG A 411 32.13 -9.44 -14.23
N LEU A 412 30.96 -9.44 -13.61
CA LEU A 412 29.81 -8.62 -13.99
C LEU A 412 29.84 -7.24 -13.32
N PHE A 413 30.58 -7.06 -12.23
CA PHE A 413 30.64 -5.79 -11.47
C PHE A 413 31.08 -4.59 -12.31
N ARG A 414 31.94 -4.80 -13.31
CA ARG A 414 32.37 -3.72 -14.23
C ARG A 414 31.29 -3.33 -15.25
N LYS A 415 30.30 -4.20 -15.48
CA LYS A 415 29.24 -4.05 -16.48
C LYS A 415 27.90 -3.62 -15.86
N THR A 416 27.84 -3.44 -14.54
CA THR A 416 26.63 -2.99 -13.85
C THR A 416 26.51 -1.49 -13.88
N VAL A 417 25.28 -1.02 -14.00
CA VAL A 417 24.93 0.38 -13.80
C VAL A 417 25.03 0.73 -12.31
N LYS A 418 25.60 1.90 -11.99
CA LYS A 418 25.85 2.37 -10.61
C LYS A 418 25.53 3.85 -10.46
N GLY A 419 25.43 4.31 -9.21
CA GLY A 419 25.29 5.73 -8.89
C GLY A 419 24.04 6.34 -9.54
N GLU A 420 24.20 7.51 -10.14
CA GLU A 420 23.08 8.25 -10.74
C GLU A 420 22.41 7.47 -11.89
N GLU A 421 23.18 6.77 -12.74
CA GLU A 421 22.58 5.99 -13.82
C GLU A 421 21.65 4.88 -13.29
N LEU A 422 21.95 4.31 -12.13
CA LEU A 422 21.10 3.29 -11.49
C LEU A 422 19.79 3.93 -11.01
N ILE A 423 19.86 5.14 -10.45
CA ILE A 423 18.69 5.90 -10.01
C ILE A 423 17.77 6.23 -11.20
N GLN A 424 18.34 6.67 -12.32
CA GLN A 424 17.58 6.95 -13.55
C GLN A 424 16.92 5.68 -14.10
N LEU A 425 17.63 4.55 -14.06
CA LEU A 425 17.10 3.26 -14.46
C LEU A 425 15.95 2.81 -13.55
N ILE A 426 16.05 3.03 -12.24
CA ILE A 426 14.97 2.75 -11.28
C ILE A 426 13.74 3.61 -11.61
N PHE A 427 13.89 4.90 -11.89
CA PHE A 427 12.77 5.76 -12.25
C PHE A 427 12.08 5.32 -13.55
N LEU A 428 12.86 4.86 -14.54
CA LEU A 428 12.30 4.28 -15.76
C LEU A 428 11.51 3.01 -15.46
N LEU A 429 12.07 2.07 -14.68
CA LEU A 429 11.39 0.83 -14.33
C LEU A 429 10.12 1.08 -13.51
N ILE A 430 10.11 2.03 -12.57
CA ILE A 430 8.91 2.48 -11.87
C ILE A 430 7.86 2.96 -12.88
N THR A 431 8.27 3.78 -13.84
CA THR A 431 7.37 4.33 -14.86
C THR A 431 6.78 3.24 -15.74
N MET A 432 7.56 2.21 -16.11
CA MET A 432 7.07 1.05 -16.84
C MET A 432 6.05 0.24 -16.03
N VAL A 433 6.35 -0.09 -14.77
CA VAL A 433 5.44 -0.86 -13.92
C VAL A 433 4.12 -0.11 -13.71
N GLU A 434 4.19 1.20 -13.45
CA GLU A 434 3.00 2.05 -13.31
C GLU A 434 2.18 2.09 -14.59
N PHE A 435 2.80 2.29 -15.75
CA PHE A 435 2.12 2.27 -17.06
C PHE A 435 1.34 0.96 -17.25
N TYR A 436 2.00 -0.18 -17.03
CA TYR A 436 1.38 -1.48 -17.24
C TYR A 436 0.27 -1.80 -16.24
N LEU A 437 0.42 -1.43 -14.96
CA LEU A 437 -0.66 -1.59 -14.00
C LEU A 437 -1.86 -0.68 -14.32
N LEU A 438 -1.63 0.57 -14.76
CA LEU A 438 -2.68 1.50 -15.14
C LEU A 438 -3.45 1.03 -16.39
N GLN A 439 -2.76 0.42 -17.36
CA GLN A 439 -3.38 -0.15 -18.56
C GLN A 439 -4.38 -1.27 -18.24
N GLU A 440 -4.22 -1.96 -17.11
CA GLU A 440 -5.16 -3.01 -16.69
C GLU A 440 -6.47 -2.46 -16.13
N LEU A 441 -6.55 -1.15 -15.85
CA LEU A 441 -7.68 -0.52 -15.15
C LEU A 441 -8.77 0.01 -16.08
N ASN A 442 -8.55 0.04 -17.39
CA ASN A 442 -9.48 0.69 -18.34
C ASN A 442 -9.65 2.20 -18.04
N ILE A 443 -8.55 2.84 -17.61
CA ILE A 443 -8.41 4.30 -17.60
C ILE A 443 -8.11 4.75 -19.03
N ASP A 444 -8.60 5.93 -19.41
CA ASP A 444 -8.35 6.52 -20.73
C ASP A 444 -6.84 6.50 -21.06
N THR A 445 -6.50 5.91 -22.20
CA THR A 445 -5.13 5.73 -22.66
C THR A 445 -4.38 7.07 -22.72
N SER A 446 -5.04 8.16 -23.12
CA SER A 446 -4.43 9.50 -23.20
C SER A 446 -3.92 9.99 -21.84
N ILE A 447 -4.67 9.76 -20.77
CA ILE A 447 -4.29 10.12 -19.39
C ILE A 447 -3.05 9.33 -18.96
N ILE A 448 -3.01 8.03 -19.27
CA ILE A 448 -1.88 7.16 -18.95
C ILE A 448 -0.63 7.60 -19.73
N LEU A 449 -0.79 7.91 -21.02
CA LEU A 449 0.30 8.36 -21.88
C LEU A 449 0.84 9.72 -21.45
N GLU A 450 -0.01 10.68 -21.09
CA GLU A 450 0.39 11.99 -20.60
C GLU A 450 1.22 11.86 -19.31
N LYS A 451 0.71 11.11 -18.32
CA LYS A 451 1.43 10.83 -17.07
C LYS A 451 2.79 10.19 -17.35
N THR A 452 2.83 9.18 -18.22
CA THR A 452 4.06 8.46 -18.58
C THR A 452 5.06 9.39 -19.25
N ARG A 453 4.62 10.20 -20.22
CA ARG A 453 5.46 11.20 -20.91
C ARG A 453 6.05 12.22 -19.95
N ASN A 454 5.26 12.73 -19.01
CA ASN A 454 5.74 13.72 -18.04
C ASN A 454 6.83 13.15 -17.13
N LYS A 455 6.69 11.90 -16.66
CA LYS A 455 7.74 11.21 -15.89
C LYS A 455 9.01 10.99 -16.71
N THR A 456 8.88 10.51 -17.95
CA THR A 456 10.03 10.30 -18.84
C THR A 456 10.73 11.62 -19.20
N ARG A 457 9.98 12.70 -19.39
CA ARG A 457 10.55 14.05 -19.56
C ARG A 457 11.34 14.52 -18.34
N LYS A 458 10.86 14.27 -17.12
CA LYS A 458 11.60 14.60 -15.89
C LYS A 458 12.92 13.84 -15.78
N ILE A 459 12.91 12.55 -16.13
CA ILE A 459 14.12 11.72 -16.26
C ILE A 459 15.09 12.35 -17.26
N HIS A 460 14.62 12.75 -18.44
CA HIS A 460 15.44 13.40 -19.47
C HIS A 460 16.02 14.74 -18.99
N THR A 461 15.19 15.63 -18.43
CA THR A 461 15.60 16.94 -17.92
C THR A 461 16.67 16.80 -16.85
N ARG A 462 16.50 15.86 -15.91
CA ARG A 462 17.49 15.60 -14.86
C ARG A 462 18.84 15.16 -15.44
N ASN A 463 18.83 14.23 -16.40
CA ASN A 463 20.05 13.80 -17.09
C ASN A 463 20.76 14.94 -17.83
N SER A 464 20.00 15.81 -18.50
CA SER A 464 20.54 16.98 -19.20
C SER A 464 21.17 18.00 -18.25
N MET A 465 20.57 18.21 -17.06
CA MET A 465 21.16 19.06 -16.02
C MET A 465 22.47 18.48 -15.50
N ILE A 466 22.50 17.19 -15.18
CA ILE A 466 23.71 16.51 -14.67
C ILE A 466 24.84 16.56 -15.70
N SER A 467 24.55 16.23 -16.96
CA SER A 467 25.52 16.31 -18.06
C SER A 467 26.08 17.72 -18.25
N SER A 468 25.27 18.75 -18.02
CA SER A 468 25.68 20.15 -18.12
C SER A 468 26.59 20.55 -16.95
N MET A 469 26.27 20.10 -15.74
CA MET A 469 27.11 20.30 -14.56
C MET A 469 28.48 19.64 -14.74
N GLU A 470 28.54 18.37 -15.16
CA GLU A 470 29.80 17.67 -15.41
C GLU A 470 30.69 18.40 -16.43
N LYS A 471 30.11 18.89 -17.53
CA LYS A 471 30.83 19.69 -18.53
C LYS A 471 31.36 21.02 -17.98
N SER A 472 30.66 21.64 -17.03
CA SER A 472 31.13 22.87 -16.37
C SER A 472 32.29 22.62 -15.41
N TYR A 473 32.30 21.49 -14.70
CA TYR A 473 33.40 21.10 -13.81
C TYR A 473 34.68 20.70 -14.56
N ILE A 474 34.59 20.17 -15.79
CA ILE A 474 35.76 19.84 -16.64
C ILE A 474 36.42 21.09 -17.25
N LYS A 475 35.72 22.24 -17.26
CA LYS A 475 36.23 23.51 -17.79
C LYS A 475 36.90 24.42 -16.74
N LEU A 476 36.86 24.03 -15.47
CA LEU A 476 37.60 24.64 -14.35
C LEU A 476 38.83 23.79 -14.04
#